data_AF-T0HJ58-F1
#
_entry.id   AF-T0HJ58-F1
#
_cell.length_a   1.000
_cell.length_b   1.000
_cell.length_c   1.000
_cell.angle_alpha   90.00
_cell.angle_beta   90.00
_cell.angle_gamma   90.00
#
_symmetry.space_group_name_H-M   'P 1'
#
loop_
_entity.id
_entity.type
_entity.pdbx_description
1 polymer ?
#
loop_
_entity_poly.entity_id
_entity_poly.type
_entity_poly.pdbx_seq_one_letter_code
_entity_poly.pdbx_strand_id
1 'polypeptide(L)'
;MSEIIEMITAKLKVIEVARPKKSCRCCEKMVQVPAPSRPIPGSMAGSSLLAYVLVSKFDDHLPLYRQNEILARMGADIPRSTLADWCGKAMRSLQPLIERIEASVLASTVIHADDTPIQVLDHTRRAEGLGKGVKQGRIWGYVCDQRPWNGPAPPGVVYRFASNWKAEHVQNHLCNASGILQADAYKGYAKLYQPGADGEPRFREAACFAHWRRDFHDIWKANKSPIAREALDRIGQLYDIEREIAGKPADVRCAVRQEHSKPKLEALRAWAEQQLTRIPVKGDLASAIRYGLGRWQAFSLFIEDGRVAIDNNAAERAVRPIGLGRRNWLFAGSEAGAETLARAMTLIESSKMNGLDPQAYLADVLGRIHDHKINRIEELLPWKWVPLVPLAEVA
;
A
#
# COMPACT_ATOMS: atom_id res chain seq x y z
N MET A 1 39.17 0.38 7.82
CA MET A 1 38.49 0.80 9.07
C MET A 1 37.59 -0.34 9.49
N SER A 2 37.57 -0.71 10.78
CA SER A 2 36.66 -1.71 11.33
C SER A 2 35.60 -1.01 12.17
N GLU A 3 34.35 -1.20 11.81
CA GLU A 3 33.20 -0.67 12.54
C GLU A 3 32.54 -1.81 13.32
N ILE A 4 32.30 -1.59 14.62
CA ILE A 4 31.56 -2.51 15.49
C ILE A 4 30.30 -1.79 15.95
N ILE A 5 29.15 -2.42 15.73
CA ILE A 5 27.83 -1.88 16.08
C ILE A 5 27.35 -2.63 17.33
N GLU A 6 27.14 -1.90 18.43
CA GLU A 6 26.58 -2.44 19.67
C GLU A 6 25.22 -1.82 20.01
N MET A 7 24.32 -2.61 20.60
CA MET A 7 23.03 -2.15 21.08
C MET A 7 23.11 -1.86 22.58
N ILE A 8 22.96 -0.60 22.98
CA ILE A 8 23.13 -0.18 24.38
C ILE A 8 22.02 -0.74 25.29
N THR A 9 20.72 -0.48 25.01
CA THR A 9 19.50 -1.11 25.57
C THR A 9 18.29 -0.23 25.25
N ALA A 10 17.15 -0.82 24.86
CA ALA A 10 15.88 -0.09 24.73
C ALA A 10 15.27 0.24 26.11
N LYS A 11 14.89 1.50 26.35
CA LYS A 11 14.36 1.97 27.65
C LYS A 11 13.03 2.72 27.49
N LEU A 12 12.19 2.63 28.51
CA LEU A 12 10.98 3.43 28.66
C LEU A 12 11.21 4.53 29.70
N LYS A 13 10.57 5.68 29.52
CA LYS A 13 10.57 6.78 30.49
C LYS A 13 9.15 7.21 30.81
N VAL A 14 8.92 7.59 32.07
CA VAL A 14 7.69 8.24 32.51
C VAL A 14 7.92 9.75 32.49
N ILE A 15 7.02 10.49 31.85
CA ILE A 15 7.07 11.96 31.80
C ILE A 15 5.98 12.49 32.73
N GLU A 16 6.38 13.06 33.86
CA GLU A 16 5.47 13.72 34.79
C GLU A 16 5.39 15.22 34.48
N VAL A 17 4.17 15.71 34.23
CA VAL A 17 3.94 17.13 33.91
C VAL A 17 3.24 17.81 35.09
N ALA A 18 4.03 18.49 35.92
CA ALA A 18 3.50 19.33 37.00
C ALA A 18 3.07 20.70 36.45
N ARG A 19 1.82 21.10 36.75
CA ARG A 19 1.24 22.38 36.27
C ARG A 19 0.80 23.25 37.45
N PRO A 20 1.53 24.33 37.78
CA PRO A 20 1.16 25.22 38.87
C PRO A 20 -0.22 25.83 38.65
N LYS A 21 -1.09 25.73 39.65
CA LYS A 21 -2.41 26.34 39.68
C LYS A 21 -2.34 27.56 40.61
N LYS A 22 -2.67 28.75 40.12
CA LYS A 22 -2.64 30.00 40.92
C LYS A 22 -4.04 30.58 41.05
N SER A 23 -4.35 31.18 42.19
CA SER A 23 -5.57 31.95 42.43
C SER A 23 -5.24 33.44 42.46
N CYS A 24 -6.05 34.27 41.80
CA CYS A 24 -6.00 35.72 41.97
C CYS A 24 -6.63 36.09 43.31
N ARG A 25 -5.92 36.80 44.20
CA ARG A 25 -6.48 37.24 45.49
C ARG A 25 -7.56 38.31 45.38
N CYS A 26 -7.64 39.03 44.26
CA CYS A 26 -8.59 40.13 44.08
C CYS A 26 -9.95 39.66 43.54
N CYS A 27 -9.96 38.63 42.70
CA CYS A 27 -11.18 38.17 42.01
C CYS A 27 -11.39 36.65 42.06
N GLU A 28 -10.56 35.93 42.84
CA GLU A 28 -10.60 34.47 43.05
C GLU A 28 -10.47 33.62 41.77
N LYS A 29 -10.16 34.26 40.63
CA LYS A 29 -9.97 33.58 39.36
C LYS A 29 -8.76 32.65 39.43
N MET A 30 -9.00 31.38 39.15
CA MET A 30 -7.95 30.37 39.02
C MET A 30 -7.34 30.40 37.62
N VAL A 31 -6.01 30.40 37.54
CA VAL A 31 -5.25 30.27 36.29
C VAL A 31 -4.28 29.10 36.39
N GLN A 32 -4.20 28.32 35.32
CA GLN A 32 -3.30 27.19 35.17
C GLN A 32 -2.86 27.11 33.71
N VAL A 33 -1.61 26.76 33.46
CA VAL A 33 -1.14 26.50 32.09
C VAL A 33 -1.91 25.29 31.52
N PRO A 34 -2.37 25.34 30.25
CA PRO A 34 -2.99 24.20 29.60
C PRO A 34 -2.13 22.94 29.72
N ALA A 35 -2.78 21.77 29.80
CA ALA A 35 -2.03 20.52 29.73
C ALA A 35 -1.37 20.40 28.35
N PRO A 36 -0.15 19.89 28.23
CA PRO A 36 0.41 19.53 26.94
C PRO A 36 -0.54 18.59 26.20
N SER A 37 -0.68 18.82 24.91
CA SER A 37 -1.45 17.93 24.05
C SER A 37 -0.84 16.53 24.09
N ARG A 38 -1.72 15.53 24.06
CA ARG A 38 -1.33 14.12 24.03
C ARG A 38 -1.73 13.54 22.69
N PRO A 39 -0.94 12.61 22.11
CA PRO A 39 -1.30 11.96 20.84
C PRO A 39 -2.68 11.31 20.87
N ILE A 40 -3.04 10.73 22.01
CA ILE A 40 -4.37 10.21 22.30
C ILE A 40 -4.87 10.92 23.58
N PRO A 41 -5.93 11.74 23.50
CA PRO A 41 -6.49 12.41 24.67
C PRO A 41 -6.82 11.43 25.81
N GLY A 42 -6.39 11.76 27.03
CA GLY A 42 -6.59 10.92 28.22
C GLY A 42 -5.72 9.67 28.31
N SER A 43 -4.92 9.34 27.28
CA SER A 43 -4.01 8.19 27.32
C SER A 43 -2.71 8.49 28.09
N MET A 44 -2.05 7.45 28.59
CA MET A 44 -0.70 7.50 29.14
C MET A 44 0.39 7.38 28.06
N ALA A 45 0.03 6.97 26.84
CA ALA A 45 1.01 6.71 25.79
C ALA A 45 1.56 8.00 25.19
N GLY A 46 2.89 8.16 25.28
CA GLY A 46 3.63 9.18 24.52
C GLY A 46 3.75 8.83 23.03
N SER A 47 4.12 9.80 22.21
CA SER A 47 4.17 9.63 20.74
C SER A 47 5.19 8.58 20.30
N SER A 48 6.39 8.57 20.89
CA SER A 48 7.43 7.58 20.58
C SER A 48 7.02 6.15 20.93
N LEU A 49 6.32 5.95 22.07
CA LEU A 49 5.81 4.63 22.45
C LEU A 49 4.71 4.16 21.49
N LEU A 50 3.80 5.05 21.09
CA LEU A 50 2.77 4.73 20.10
C LEU A 50 3.37 4.38 18.75
N ALA A 51 4.36 5.16 18.28
CA ALA A 51 5.06 4.88 17.03
C ALA A 51 5.73 3.51 17.05
N TYR A 52 6.44 3.17 18.13
CA TYR A 52 7.02 1.84 18.33
C TYR A 52 5.96 0.73 18.25
N VAL A 53 4.85 0.86 19.00
CA VAL A 53 3.76 -0.13 18.99
C VAL A 53 3.17 -0.32 17.59
N LEU A 54 2.96 0.79 16.85
CA LEU A 54 2.39 0.77 15.51
C LEU A 54 3.35 0.10 14.50
N VAL A 55 4.61 0.54 14.45
CA VAL A 55 5.62 -0.02 13.52
C VAL A 55 5.86 -1.49 13.83
N SER A 56 6.11 -1.83 15.11
CA SER A 56 6.27 -3.24 15.50
C SER A 56 5.06 -4.09 15.16
N LYS A 57 3.84 -3.57 15.32
CA LYS A 57 2.63 -4.35 15.02
C LYS A 57 2.45 -4.58 13.53
N PHE A 58 2.63 -3.54 12.73
CA PHE A 58 2.16 -3.51 11.36
C PHE A 58 3.28 -3.73 10.34
N ASP A 59 4.46 -3.13 10.55
CA ASP A 59 5.64 -3.30 9.69
C ASP A 59 6.41 -4.57 10.06
N ASP A 60 6.76 -4.73 11.35
CA ASP A 60 7.50 -5.92 11.82
C ASP A 60 6.60 -7.14 12.04
N HIS A 61 5.28 -6.96 11.89
CA HIS A 61 4.26 -7.99 12.06
C HIS A 61 4.29 -8.70 13.43
N LEU A 62 4.71 -7.98 14.49
CA LEU A 62 4.82 -8.49 15.85
C LEU A 62 3.46 -8.45 16.57
N PRO A 63 2.88 -9.60 16.94
CA PRO A 63 1.58 -9.63 17.61
C PRO A 63 1.59 -8.88 18.95
N LEU A 64 0.46 -8.22 19.27
CA LEU A 64 0.36 -7.36 20.46
C LEU A 64 0.61 -8.07 21.79
N TYR A 65 0.35 -9.38 21.90
CA TYR A 65 0.67 -10.11 23.12
C TYR A 65 2.18 -10.22 23.34
N ARG A 66 2.97 -10.39 22.26
CA ARG A 66 4.43 -10.40 22.33
C ARG A 66 4.97 -9.01 22.66
N GLN A 67 4.34 -7.96 22.13
CA GLN A 67 4.69 -6.60 22.50
C GLN A 67 4.43 -6.32 23.97
N ASN A 68 3.32 -6.79 24.54
CA ASN A 68 3.06 -6.72 25.97
C ASN A 68 4.18 -7.40 26.77
N GLU A 69 4.60 -8.61 26.42
CA GLU A 69 5.71 -9.30 27.08
C GLU A 69 7.05 -8.55 26.97
N ILE A 70 7.33 -7.93 25.82
CA ILE A 70 8.53 -7.11 25.61
C ILE A 70 8.52 -5.88 26.50
N LEU A 71 7.39 -5.16 26.55
CA LEU A 71 7.24 -3.96 27.37
C LEU A 71 7.26 -4.30 28.87
N ALA A 72 6.71 -5.45 29.27
CA ALA A 72 6.78 -5.94 30.64
C ALA A 72 8.22 -6.20 31.09
N ARG A 73 9.08 -6.75 30.22
CA ARG A 73 10.52 -6.90 30.50
C ARG A 73 11.24 -5.55 30.67
N MET A 74 10.68 -4.46 30.15
CA MET A 74 11.16 -3.09 30.35
C MET A 74 10.50 -2.39 31.56
N GLY A 75 9.72 -3.13 32.37
CA GLY A 75 9.05 -2.60 33.57
C GLY A 75 7.69 -1.96 33.32
N ALA A 76 7.10 -2.10 32.12
CA ALA A 76 5.79 -1.55 31.78
C ALA A 76 4.77 -2.66 31.44
N ASP A 77 3.91 -3.01 32.40
CA ASP A 77 2.80 -3.92 32.17
C ASP A 77 1.63 -3.21 31.48
N ILE A 78 1.58 -3.28 30.16
CA ILE A 78 0.54 -2.66 29.33
C ILE A 78 -0.35 -3.75 28.73
N PRO A 79 -1.62 -3.89 29.18
CA PRO A 79 -2.50 -4.95 28.69
C PRO A 79 -2.67 -4.95 27.17
N ARG A 80 -2.83 -6.14 26.59
CA ARG A 80 -3.08 -6.31 25.15
C ARG A 80 -4.29 -5.49 24.66
N SER A 81 -5.34 -5.39 25.47
CA SER A 81 -6.53 -4.59 25.15
C SER A 81 -6.19 -3.11 25.00
N THR A 82 -5.36 -2.57 25.91
CA THR A 82 -4.84 -1.21 25.85
C THR A 82 -4.01 -0.98 24.60
N LEU A 83 -3.09 -1.89 24.26
CA LEU A 83 -2.31 -1.80 23.02
C LEU A 83 -3.19 -1.81 21.76
N ALA A 84 -4.24 -2.63 21.74
CA ALA A 84 -5.19 -2.69 20.63
C ALA A 84 -6.01 -1.39 20.50
N ASP A 85 -6.47 -0.85 21.63
CA ASP A 85 -7.17 0.43 21.69
C ASP A 85 -6.29 1.60 21.22
N TRP A 86 -5.00 1.60 21.62
CA TRP A 86 -4.02 2.57 21.15
C TRP A 86 -3.84 2.54 19.63
N CYS A 87 -3.77 1.36 19.01
CA CYS A 87 -3.66 1.25 17.56
C CYS A 87 -4.86 1.93 16.86
N GLY A 88 -6.07 1.62 17.30
CA GLY A 88 -7.29 2.21 16.72
C GLY A 88 -7.42 3.71 16.97
N LYS A 89 -7.12 4.17 18.20
CA LYS A 89 -7.16 5.59 18.56
C LYS A 89 -6.11 6.40 17.81
N ALA A 90 -4.90 5.89 17.65
CA ALA A 90 -3.86 6.54 16.85
C ALA A 90 -4.29 6.73 15.39
N MET A 91 -4.88 5.70 14.76
CA MET A 91 -5.40 5.83 13.39
C MET A 91 -6.55 6.83 13.28
N ARG A 92 -7.37 6.99 14.33
CA ARG A 92 -8.38 8.07 14.37
C ARG A 92 -7.73 9.45 14.45
N SER A 93 -6.71 9.63 15.29
CA SER A 93 -5.98 10.90 15.40
C SER A 93 -5.26 11.27 14.10
N LEU A 94 -4.76 10.29 13.36
CA LEU A 94 -4.04 10.47 12.09
C LEU A 94 -4.96 10.51 10.86
N GLN A 95 -6.28 10.40 11.06
CA GLN A 95 -7.26 10.33 9.97
C GLN A 95 -7.13 11.49 8.95
N PRO A 96 -6.99 12.77 9.36
CA PRO A 96 -6.87 13.86 8.40
C PRO A 96 -5.63 13.75 7.49
N LEU A 97 -4.55 13.16 8.00
CA LEU A 97 -3.33 12.94 7.23
C LEU A 97 -3.49 11.77 6.25
N ILE A 98 -4.12 10.68 6.71
CA ILE A 98 -4.42 9.51 5.88
C ILE A 98 -5.30 9.92 4.69
N GLU A 99 -6.33 10.71 4.92
CA GLU A 99 -7.23 11.22 3.87
C GLU A 99 -6.50 12.09 2.85
N ARG A 100 -5.48 12.85 3.28
CA ARG A 100 -4.67 13.69 2.38
C ARG A 100 -3.69 12.86 1.55
N ILE A 101 -3.07 11.83 2.14
CA ILE A 101 -2.28 10.85 1.37
C ILE A 101 -3.19 10.21 0.33
N GLU A 102 -4.39 9.81 0.73
CA GLU A 102 -5.33 9.17 -0.17
C GLU A 102 -5.76 10.05 -1.33
N ALA A 103 -6.19 11.28 -1.05
CA ALA A 103 -6.56 12.23 -2.08
C ALA A 103 -5.41 12.46 -3.07
N SER A 104 -4.17 12.56 -2.58
CA SER A 104 -2.99 12.73 -3.43
C SER A 104 -2.71 11.51 -4.31
N VAL A 105 -2.77 10.30 -3.76
CA VAL A 105 -2.49 9.06 -4.51
C VAL A 105 -3.58 8.79 -5.55
N LEU A 106 -4.86 8.95 -5.17
CA LEU A 106 -6.00 8.69 -6.06
C LEU A 106 -6.23 9.79 -7.11
N ALA A 107 -5.58 10.95 -6.98
CA ALA A 107 -5.55 11.98 -8.02
C ALA A 107 -4.50 11.71 -9.11
N SER A 108 -3.67 10.66 -8.97
CA SER A 108 -2.68 10.29 -9.98
C SER A 108 -3.33 9.90 -11.30
N THR A 109 -2.73 10.32 -12.42
CA THR A 109 -3.20 9.94 -13.76
C THR A 109 -2.95 8.46 -14.09
N VAL A 110 -2.03 7.81 -13.37
CA VAL A 110 -1.76 6.37 -13.46
C VAL A 110 -1.80 5.81 -12.05
N ILE A 111 -2.70 4.85 -11.81
CA ILE A 111 -2.86 4.18 -10.53
C ILE A 111 -2.59 2.70 -10.74
N HIS A 112 -1.66 2.16 -9.96
CA HIS A 112 -1.45 0.73 -9.86
C HIS A 112 -2.38 0.16 -8.79
N ALA A 113 -3.02 -0.98 -9.04
CA ALA A 113 -3.90 -1.61 -8.07
C ALA A 113 -3.69 -3.13 -8.00
N ASP A 114 -3.61 -3.65 -6.79
CA ASP A 114 -3.56 -5.08 -6.50
C ASP A 114 -4.12 -5.32 -5.10
N ASP A 115 -4.37 -6.57 -4.74
CA ASP A 115 -5.04 -6.89 -3.51
C ASP A 115 -4.72 -8.28 -2.95
N THR A 116 -4.63 -8.38 -1.63
CA THR A 116 -4.29 -9.63 -0.93
C THR A 116 -5.43 -10.07 -0.01
N PRO A 117 -5.75 -11.37 0.06
CA PRO A 117 -6.81 -11.84 0.94
C PRO A 117 -6.33 -11.79 2.39
N ILE A 118 -7.25 -11.49 3.32
CA ILE A 118 -7.01 -11.59 4.76
C ILE A 118 -8.18 -12.31 5.43
N GLN A 119 -7.92 -12.98 6.55
CA GLN A 119 -8.97 -13.56 7.37
C GLN A 119 -9.39 -12.54 8.44
N VAL A 120 -10.68 -12.45 8.72
CA VAL A 120 -11.27 -11.50 9.69
C VAL A 120 -12.23 -12.27 10.58
N LEU A 121 -12.13 -12.08 11.90
CA LEU A 121 -13.12 -12.63 12.82
C LEU A 121 -14.49 -12.04 12.56
N ASP A 122 -15.48 -12.91 12.52
CA ASP A 122 -16.89 -12.57 12.36
C ASP A 122 -17.63 -13.06 13.61
N HIS A 123 -17.82 -12.14 14.56
CA HIS A 123 -18.47 -12.42 15.83
C HIS A 123 -19.94 -12.82 15.66
N THR A 124 -20.62 -12.31 14.62
CA THR A 124 -22.00 -12.67 14.29
C THR A 124 -22.06 -14.12 13.85
N ARG A 125 -21.23 -14.52 12.89
CA ARG A 125 -21.15 -15.94 12.47
C ARG A 125 -20.77 -16.87 13.61
N ARG A 126 -19.87 -16.43 14.50
CA ARG A 126 -19.50 -17.20 15.69
C ARG A 126 -20.69 -17.36 16.64
N ALA A 127 -21.46 -16.30 16.88
CA ALA A 127 -22.64 -16.34 17.74
C ALA A 127 -23.76 -17.20 17.14
N GLU A 128 -23.91 -17.21 15.82
CA GLU A 128 -24.90 -18.00 15.09
C GLU A 128 -24.47 -19.46 14.84
N GLY A 129 -23.29 -19.88 15.33
CA GLY A 129 -22.76 -21.23 15.11
C GLY A 129 -22.38 -21.54 13.64
N LEU A 130 -22.27 -20.51 12.80
CA LEU A 130 -21.97 -20.64 11.37
C LEU A 130 -20.46 -20.73 11.12
N GLY A 131 -19.99 -21.97 10.91
CA GLY A 131 -18.60 -22.25 10.53
C GLY A 131 -17.60 -21.84 11.61
N LYS A 132 -16.38 -21.46 11.19
CA LYS A 132 -15.27 -21.16 12.13
C LYS A 132 -15.31 -19.76 12.76
N GLY A 133 -16.37 -18.98 12.54
CA GLY A 133 -16.43 -17.59 13.01
C GLY A 133 -15.40 -16.66 12.35
N VAL A 134 -15.03 -16.96 11.10
CA VAL A 134 -14.06 -16.21 10.29
C VAL A 134 -14.64 -15.99 8.90
N LYS A 135 -14.36 -14.83 8.30
CA LYS A 135 -14.64 -14.53 6.89
C LYS A 135 -13.39 -14.03 6.17
N GLN A 136 -13.37 -14.21 4.86
CA GLN A 136 -12.30 -13.72 4.01
C GLN A 136 -12.62 -12.31 3.52
N GLY A 137 -11.85 -11.33 3.99
CA GLY A 137 -11.80 -9.98 3.42
C GLY A 137 -10.60 -9.82 2.47
N ARG A 138 -10.44 -8.60 1.96
CA ARG A 138 -9.35 -8.21 1.07
C ARG A 138 -8.74 -6.89 1.57
N ILE A 139 -7.42 -6.75 1.42
CA ILE A 139 -6.76 -5.44 1.51
C ILE A 139 -6.32 -5.07 0.11
N TRP A 140 -6.88 -3.99 -0.41
CA TRP A 140 -6.53 -3.36 -1.69
C TRP A 140 -5.40 -2.37 -1.46
N GLY A 141 -4.35 -2.44 -2.27
CA GLY A 141 -3.31 -1.43 -2.36
C GLY A 141 -3.44 -0.63 -3.65
N TYR A 142 -3.54 0.69 -3.54
CA TYR A 142 -3.52 1.63 -4.66
C TYR A 142 -2.23 2.43 -4.60
N VAL A 143 -1.42 2.38 -5.66
CA VAL A 143 -0.06 2.94 -5.68
C VAL A 143 0.05 4.00 -6.76
N CYS A 144 0.62 5.14 -6.38
CA CYS A 144 1.19 6.13 -7.29
C CYS A 144 2.71 6.04 -7.18
N ASP A 145 3.39 5.72 -8.28
CA ASP A 145 4.86 5.74 -8.34
C ASP A 145 5.30 6.21 -9.73
N GLN A 146 5.75 7.46 -9.80
CA GLN A 146 6.18 8.07 -11.06
C GLN A 146 7.69 7.95 -11.32
N ARG A 147 8.45 7.40 -10.37
CA ARG A 147 9.91 7.22 -10.50
C ARG A 147 10.31 6.41 -11.74
N PRO A 148 9.57 5.35 -12.15
CA PRO A 148 9.93 4.59 -13.36
C PRO A 148 9.98 5.43 -14.65
N TRP A 149 9.27 6.55 -14.71
CA TRP A 149 9.29 7.48 -15.85
C TRP A 149 9.80 8.88 -15.50
N ASN A 150 10.47 9.02 -14.34
CA ASN A 150 11.00 10.29 -13.83
C ASN A 150 9.95 11.42 -13.75
N GLY A 151 8.74 11.08 -13.31
CA GLY A 151 7.69 12.07 -13.07
C GLY A 151 7.88 12.85 -11.77
N PRO A 152 7.28 14.05 -11.67
CA PRO A 152 7.52 14.95 -10.54
C PRO A 152 6.72 14.58 -9.29
N ALA A 153 5.68 13.74 -9.39
CA ALA A 153 4.86 13.42 -8.23
C ALA A 153 5.58 12.46 -7.28
N PRO A 154 5.48 12.69 -5.96
CA PRO A 154 6.08 11.81 -4.97
C PRO A 154 5.40 10.45 -4.96
N PRO A 155 6.14 9.37 -4.66
CA PRO A 155 5.55 8.04 -4.55
C PRO A 155 4.68 7.92 -3.29
N GLY A 156 3.61 7.14 -3.38
CA GLY A 156 2.72 6.87 -2.25
C GLY A 156 1.81 5.67 -2.47
N VAL A 157 1.29 5.11 -1.39
CA VAL A 157 0.37 3.98 -1.40
C VAL A 157 -0.76 4.17 -0.40
N VAL A 158 -1.96 3.77 -0.81
CA VAL A 158 -3.15 3.73 0.04
C VAL A 158 -3.63 2.30 0.14
N TYR A 159 -3.89 1.84 1.36
CA TYR A 159 -4.57 0.58 1.59
C TYR A 159 -6.02 0.80 2.01
N ARG A 160 -6.92 0.02 1.42
CA ARG A 160 -8.33 -0.04 1.83
C ARG A 160 -8.75 -1.47 2.13
N PHE A 161 -9.46 -1.64 3.23
CA PHE A 161 -10.08 -2.90 3.59
C PHE A 161 -11.44 -3.06 2.88
N ALA A 162 -11.71 -4.28 2.41
CA ALA A 162 -13.00 -4.71 1.91
C ALA A 162 -13.41 -6.01 2.61
N SER A 163 -14.68 -6.12 3.02
CA SER A 163 -15.18 -7.27 3.78
C SER A 163 -15.33 -8.55 2.95
N ASN A 164 -15.26 -8.43 1.62
CA ASN A 164 -15.30 -9.53 0.66
C ASN A 164 -14.63 -9.12 -0.67
N TRP A 165 -14.71 -9.96 -1.71
CA TRP A 165 -14.08 -9.74 -3.02
C TRP A 165 -15.07 -9.32 -4.12
N LYS A 166 -16.12 -8.54 -3.77
CA LYS A 166 -17.08 -7.99 -4.73
C LYS A 166 -16.58 -6.72 -5.40
N ALA A 167 -17.04 -6.53 -6.63
CA ALA A 167 -16.70 -5.39 -7.49
C ALA A 167 -17.15 -4.03 -6.92
N GLU A 168 -18.19 -4.00 -6.09
CA GLU A 168 -18.70 -2.76 -5.48
C GLU A 168 -17.65 -2.02 -4.64
N HIS A 169 -16.72 -2.77 -4.03
CA HIS A 169 -15.67 -2.17 -3.21
C HIS A 169 -14.69 -1.34 -4.03
N VAL A 170 -14.16 -1.89 -5.14
CA VAL A 170 -13.24 -1.13 -6.00
C VAL A 170 -13.93 0.02 -6.73
N GLN A 171 -15.22 -0.12 -7.04
CA GLN A 171 -16.02 0.98 -7.59
C GLN A 171 -16.17 2.12 -6.59
N ASN A 172 -16.42 1.81 -5.32
CA ASN A 172 -16.51 2.81 -4.26
C ASN A 172 -15.14 3.44 -3.94
N HIS A 173 -14.07 2.65 -3.90
CA HIS A 173 -12.72 3.16 -3.61
C HIS A 173 -12.23 4.13 -4.69
N LEU A 174 -12.55 3.86 -5.96
CA LEU A 174 -12.08 4.63 -7.11
C LEU A 174 -13.15 5.59 -7.67
N CYS A 175 -14.22 5.85 -6.92
CA CYS A 175 -15.39 6.60 -7.39
C CYS A 175 -15.11 8.06 -7.75
N ASN A 176 -14.00 8.63 -7.29
CA ASN A 176 -13.54 9.99 -7.59
C ASN A 176 -12.21 10.00 -8.35
N ALA A 177 -11.65 8.84 -8.69
CA ALA A 177 -10.42 8.70 -9.45
C ALA A 177 -10.74 8.50 -10.95
N SER A 178 -9.76 8.80 -11.80
CA SER A 178 -9.83 8.61 -13.26
C SER A 178 -8.43 8.52 -13.86
N GLY A 179 -8.32 8.17 -15.14
CA GLY A 179 -7.04 8.10 -15.85
C GLY A 179 -6.72 6.69 -16.33
N ILE A 180 -5.56 6.15 -15.94
CA ILE A 180 -5.12 4.80 -16.31
C ILE A 180 -5.07 3.96 -15.04
N LEU A 181 -5.77 2.81 -15.06
CA LEU A 181 -5.69 1.82 -13.99
C LEU A 181 -4.86 0.65 -14.50
N GLN A 182 -3.68 0.50 -13.91
CA GLN A 182 -2.80 -0.63 -14.16
C GLN A 182 -3.03 -1.69 -13.09
N ALA A 183 -3.57 -2.84 -13.49
CA ALA A 183 -4.01 -3.86 -12.56
C ALA A 183 -3.85 -5.26 -13.13
N ASP A 184 -4.12 -6.26 -12.29
CA ASP A 184 -4.38 -7.61 -12.76
C ASP A 184 -5.74 -7.69 -13.50
N ALA A 185 -6.05 -8.88 -13.98
CA ALA A 185 -7.25 -9.13 -14.78
C ALA A 185 -8.54 -9.26 -13.96
N TYR A 186 -8.59 -8.76 -12.73
CA TYR A 186 -9.75 -8.88 -11.85
C TYR A 186 -11.02 -8.30 -12.49
N LYS A 187 -12.03 -9.17 -12.65
CA LYS A 187 -13.29 -8.83 -13.33
C LYS A 187 -14.08 -7.72 -12.62
N GLY A 188 -13.83 -7.46 -11.34
CA GLY A 188 -14.54 -6.38 -10.62
C GLY A 188 -14.19 -4.98 -11.11
N TYR A 189 -13.08 -4.82 -11.83
CA TYR A 189 -12.73 -3.56 -12.48
C TYR A 189 -13.51 -3.29 -13.77
N ALA A 190 -14.22 -4.28 -14.34
CA ALA A 190 -14.81 -4.14 -15.67
C ALA A 190 -15.73 -2.91 -15.85
N LYS A 191 -16.52 -2.56 -14.81
CA LYS A 191 -17.39 -1.37 -14.85
C LYS A 191 -16.61 -0.04 -14.86
N LEU A 192 -15.37 -0.03 -14.37
CA LEU A 192 -14.53 1.17 -14.36
C LEU A 192 -13.94 1.48 -15.73
N TYR A 193 -13.89 0.49 -16.62
CA TYR A 193 -13.42 0.61 -18.00
C TYR A 193 -14.54 0.88 -19.01
N GLN A 194 -15.80 0.82 -18.55
CA GLN A 194 -16.95 1.10 -19.41
C GLN A 194 -17.15 2.61 -19.56
N PRO A 195 -17.57 3.09 -20.73
CA PRO A 195 -17.96 4.48 -20.94
C PRO A 195 -18.99 4.97 -19.91
N GLY A 196 -18.80 6.17 -19.40
CA GLY A 196 -19.76 6.88 -18.57
C GLY A 196 -20.91 7.49 -19.39
N ALA A 197 -21.74 8.30 -18.72
CA ALA A 197 -22.82 9.04 -19.38
C ALA A 197 -22.32 10.10 -20.38
N ASP A 198 -21.08 10.54 -20.21
CA ASP A 198 -20.32 11.44 -21.08
C ASP A 198 -19.66 10.73 -22.28
N GLY A 199 -19.80 9.41 -22.39
CA GLY A 199 -19.28 8.62 -23.51
C GLY A 199 -17.82 8.21 -23.38
N GLU A 200 -17.11 8.68 -22.36
CA GLU A 200 -15.71 8.35 -22.11
C GLU A 200 -15.56 7.41 -20.91
N PRO A 201 -14.67 6.40 -20.97
CA PRO A 201 -14.42 5.55 -19.82
C PRO A 201 -13.62 6.33 -18.77
N ARG A 202 -14.01 6.16 -17.51
CA ARG A 202 -13.30 6.76 -16.37
C ARG A 202 -11.84 6.31 -16.30
N PHE A 203 -11.60 5.04 -16.61
CA PHE A 203 -10.26 4.46 -16.67
C PHE A 203 -10.00 3.78 -18.01
N ARG A 204 -8.79 3.98 -18.53
CA ARG A 204 -8.19 3.09 -19.53
C ARG A 204 -7.52 1.92 -18.79
N GLU A 205 -7.76 0.70 -19.26
CA GLU A 205 -7.14 -0.51 -18.71
C GLU A 205 -5.69 -0.63 -19.17
N ALA A 206 -4.74 -0.74 -18.24
CA ALA A 206 -3.37 -1.16 -18.50
C ALA A 206 -3.15 -2.57 -17.93
N ALA A 207 -2.92 -3.55 -18.81
CA ALA A 207 -2.72 -4.94 -18.40
C ALA A 207 -1.28 -5.19 -17.94
N CYS A 208 -1.10 -6.22 -17.11
CA CYS A 208 0.19 -6.57 -16.53
C CYS A 208 0.88 -7.72 -17.28
N PHE A 209 1.99 -7.45 -17.98
CA PHE A 209 2.77 -8.50 -18.65
C PHE A 209 3.35 -9.53 -17.69
N ALA A 210 3.63 -9.18 -16.43
CA ALA A 210 4.16 -10.14 -15.46
C ALA A 210 3.17 -11.30 -15.23
N HIS A 211 1.86 -11.03 -15.20
CA HIS A 211 0.82 -12.04 -15.11
C HIS A 211 0.76 -12.91 -16.37
N TRP A 212 0.73 -12.29 -17.56
CA TRP A 212 0.69 -13.04 -18.82
C TRP A 212 1.93 -13.92 -19.01
N ARG A 213 3.10 -13.40 -18.64
CA ARG A 213 4.38 -14.13 -18.65
C ARG A 213 4.39 -15.29 -17.66
N ARG A 214 3.74 -15.13 -16.48
CA ARG A 214 3.66 -16.17 -15.44
C ARG A 214 2.94 -17.41 -15.94
N ASP A 215 1.85 -17.25 -16.70
CA ASP A 215 1.12 -18.38 -17.30
C ASP A 215 2.03 -19.24 -18.18
N PHE A 216 2.81 -18.63 -19.08
CA PHE A 216 3.77 -19.36 -19.91
C PHE A 216 4.90 -19.98 -19.10
N HIS A 217 5.39 -19.28 -18.08
CA HIS A 217 6.43 -19.79 -17.20
C HIS A 217 5.99 -21.07 -16.48
N ASP A 218 4.77 -21.09 -15.94
CA ASP A 218 4.25 -22.23 -15.20
C ASP A 218 4.02 -23.44 -16.12
N ILE A 219 3.53 -23.21 -17.34
CA ILE A 219 3.44 -24.25 -18.38
C ILE A 219 4.83 -24.79 -18.71
N TRP A 220 5.81 -23.92 -18.99
CA TRP A 220 7.17 -24.35 -19.30
C TRP A 220 7.83 -25.10 -18.15
N LYS A 221 7.59 -24.69 -16.91
CA LYS A 221 8.09 -25.41 -15.72
C LYS A 221 7.47 -26.79 -15.60
N ALA A 222 6.18 -26.93 -15.90
CA ALA A 222 5.45 -28.20 -15.79
C ALA A 222 5.85 -29.21 -16.88
N ASN A 223 6.01 -28.78 -18.13
CA ASN A 223 6.14 -29.71 -19.26
C ASN A 223 7.20 -29.34 -20.31
N LYS A 224 8.01 -28.31 -20.07
CA LYS A 224 9.08 -27.85 -20.98
C LYS A 224 8.60 -27.54 -22.40
N SER A 225 7.33 -27.12 -22.56
CA SER A 225 6.77 -26.75 -23.86
C SER A 225 7.66 -25.76 -24.63
N PRO A 226 8.07 -26.09 -25.86
CA PRO A 226 8.82 -25.17 -26.72
C PRO A 226 8.04 -23.88 -27.03
N ILE A 227 6.71 -23.98 -27.18
CA ILE A 227 5.84 -22.82 -27.44
C ILE A 227 5.83 -21.88 -26.24
N ALA A 228 5.72 -22.42 -25.02
CA ALA A 228 5.82 -21.62 -23.81
C ALA A 228 7.20 -20.96 -23.69
N ARG A 229 8.27 -21.67 -24.04
CA ARG A 229 9.62 -21.11 -24.03
C ARG A 229 9.76 -19.95 -25.01
N GLU A 230 9.28 -20.11 -26.24
CA GLU A 230 9.32 -19.05 -27.25
C GLU A 230 8.51 -17.81 -26.82
N ALA A 231 7.35 -18.02 -26.18
CA ALA A 231 6.56 -16.92 -25.60
C ALA A 231 7.38 -16.11 -24.58
N LEU A 232 8.06 -16.81 -23.67
CA LEU A 232 8.90 -16.19 -22.63
C LEU A 232 10.06 -15.41 -23.24
N ASP A 233 10.69 -15.95 -24.29
CA ASP A 233 11.81 -15.30 -24.97
C ASP A 233 11.34 -14.03 -25.71
N ARG A 234 10.20 -14.08 -26.40
CA ARG A 234 9.59 -12.92 -27.07
C ARG A 234 9.18 -11.82 -26.09
N ILE A 235 8.53 -12.19 -24.99
CA ILE A 235 8.19 -11.26 -23.90
C ILE A 235 9.46 -10.70 -23.26
N GLY A 236 10.50 -11.53 -23.08
CA GLY A 236 11.80 -11.13 -22.53
C GLY A 236 12.43 -9.96 -23.29
N GLN A 237 12.38 -9.99 -24.62
CA GLN A 237 12.89 -8.90 -25.45
C GLN A 237 12.22 -7.54 -25.19
N LEU A 238 10.93 -7.53 -24.82
CA LEU A 238 10.24 -6.30 -24.42
C LEU A 238 10.78 -5.80 -23.07
N TYR A 239 10.98 -6.71 -22.11
CA TYR A 239 11.59 -6.37 -20.83
C TYR A 239 13.04 -5.88 -20.96
N ASP A 240 13.77 -6.34 -21.96
CA ASP A 240 15.14 -5.89 -22.22
C ASP A 240 15.14 -4.40 -22.57
N ILE A 241 14.26 -3.97 -23.47
CA ILE A 241 14.06 -2.56 -23.83
C ILE A 241 13.59 -1.75 -22.62
N GLU A 242 12.63 -2.26 -21.84
CA GLU A 242 12.12 -1.54 -20.67
C GLU A 242 13.19 -1.27 -19.61
N ARG A 243 14.20 -2.13 -19.48
CA ARG A 243 15.34 -1.90 -18.57
C ARG A 243 16.22 -0.75 -19.03
N GLU A 244 16.37 -0.54 -20.33
CA GLU A 244 17.19 0.54 -20.89
C GLU A 244 16.55 1.93 -20.71
N ILE A 245 15.21 1.99 -20.68
CA ILE A 245 14.45 3.25 -20.55
C ILE A 245 13.88 3.50 -19.15
N ALA A 246 14.22 2.66 -18.17
CA ALA A 246 13.83 2.86 -16.77
C ALA A 246 14.38 4.19 -16.24
N GLY A 247 13.53 5.00 -15.62
CA GLY A 247 13.88 6.32 -15.09
C GLY A 247 14.09 7.39 -16.16
N LYS A 248 13.78 7.13 -17.44
CA LYS A 248 13.74 8.16 -18.48
C LYS A 248 12.38 8.86 -18.49
N PRO A 249 12.30 10.14 -18.92
CA PRO A 249 11.04 10.85 -19.12
C PRO A 249 10.04 10.09 -20.02
N ALA A 250 8.74 10.34 -19.81
CA ALA A 250 7.66 9.62 -20.50
C ALA A 250 7.71 9.76 -22.03
N ASP A 251 8.03 10.94 -22.56
CA ASP A 251 8.18 11.18 -23.99
C ASP A 251 9.33 10.34 -24.60
N VAL A 252 10.48 10.29 -23.93
CA VAL A 252 11.63 9.46 -24.34
C VAL A 252 11.26 7.98 -24.31
N ARG A 253 10.59 7.52 -23.24
CA ARG A 253 10.10 6.13 -23.14
C ARG A 253 9.18 5.79 -24.29
N CYS A 254 8.24 6.68 -24.62
CA CYS A 254 7.30 6.48 -25.72
C CYS A 254 8.03 6.38 -27.07
N ALA A 255 8.96 7.29 -27.36
CA ALA A 255 9.73 7.27 -28.60
C ALA A 255 10.48 5.94 -28.82
N VAL A 256 11.24 5.48 -27.80
CA VAL A 256 11.97 4.20 -27.86
C VAL A 256 11.01 3.02 -28.02
N ARG A 257 9.86 3.05 -27.34
CA ARG A 257 8.84 1.99 -27.46
C ARG A 257 8.23 1.94 -28.85
N GLN A 258 7.96 3.08 -29.49
CA GLN A 258 7.45 3.13 -30.86
C GLN A 258 8.46 2.55 -31.86
N GLU A 259 9.75 2.84 -31.68
CA GLU A 259 10.80 2.37 -32.58
C GLU A 259 11.13 0.88 -32.37
N HIS A 260 11.29 0.43 -31.12
CA HIS A 260 11.85 -0.89 -30.82
C HIS A 260 10.85 -1.88 -30.22
N SER A 261 9.96 -1.44 -29.34
CA SER A 261 9.02 -2.34 -28.66
C SER A 261 7.80 -2.67 -29.53
N LYS A 262 7.27 -1.70 -30.28
CA LYS A 262 6.08 -1.86 -31.12
C LYS A 262 6.23 -2.96 -32.18
N PRO A 263 7.30 -3.01 -33.00
CA PRO A 263 7.45 -4.10 -33.98
C PRO A 263 7.55 -5.48 -33.32
N LYS A 264 8.19 -5.58 -32.15
CA LYS A 264 8.30 -6.83 -31.38
C LYS A 264 6.96 -7.26 -30.81
N LEU A 265 6.17 -6.31 -30.33
CA LEU A 265 4.84 -6.56 -29.79
C LEU A 265 3.87 -7.02 -30.89
N GLU A 266 3.92 -6.40 -32.07
CA GLU A 266 3.14 -6.82 -33.25
C GLU A 266 3.56 -8.23 -33.72
N ALA A 267 4.86 -8.52 -33.75
CA ALA A 267 5.35 -9.86 -34.05
C ALA A 267 4.93 -10.91 -33.01
N LEU A 268 4.87 -10.54 -31.73
CA LEU A 268 4.32 -11.41 -30.66
C LEU A 268 2.83 -11.69 -30.88
N ARG A 269 2.05 -10.69 -31.31
CA ARG A 269 0.63 -10.87 -31.64
C ARG A 269 0.43 -11.86 -32.78
N ALA A 270 1.11 -11.63 -33.90
CA ALA A 270 0.98 -12.45 -35.09
C ALA A 270 1.41 -13.90 -34.80
N TRP A 271 2.50 -14.08 -34.05
CA TRP A 271 2.93 -15.38 -33.55
C TRP A 271 1.84 -16.05 -32.70
N ALA A 272 1.27 -15.32 -31.74
CA ALA A 272 0.24 -15.85 -30.84
C ALA A 272 -1.03 -16.29 -31.59
N GLU A 273 -1.51 -15.48 -32.54
CA GLU A 273 -2.63 -15.80 -33.42
C GLU A 273 -2.34 -17.05 -34.27
N GLN A 274 -1.14 -17.17 -34.83
CA GLN A 274 -0.72 -18.35 -35.57
C GLN A 274 -0.67 -19.60 -34.69
N GLN A 275 -0.13 -19.51 -33.47
CA GLN A 275 -0.05 -20.65 -32.56
C GLN A 275 -1.43 -21.20 -32.19
N LEU A 276 -2.45 -20.35 -32.04
CA LEU A 276 -3.82 -20.80 -31.76
C LEU A 276 -4.39 -21.73 -32.82
N THR A 277 -3.94 -21.64 -34.07
CA THR A 277 -4.37 -22.55 -35.15
C THR A 277 -3.70 -23.93 -35.08
N ARG A 278 -2.63 -24.06 -34.30
CA ARG A 278 -1.74 -25.23 -34.25
C ARG A 278 -1.81 -26.01 -32.95
N ILE A 279 -2.43 -25.44 -31.91
CA ILE A 279 -2.52 -26.05 -30.58
C ILE A 279 -3.96 -26.46 -30.23
N PRO A 280 -4.15 -27.43 -29.32
CA PRO A 280 -5.48 -27.83 -28.87
C PRO A 280 -6.24 -26.66 -28.23
N VAL A 281 -7.48 -26.44 -28.69
CA VAL A 281 -8.32 -25.31 -28.28
C VAL A 281 -8.51 -25.25 -26.75
N LYS A 282 -8.63 -26.39 -26.07
CA LYS A 282 -8.91 -26.46 -24.62
C LYS A 282 -7.64 -26.59 -23.75
N GLY A 283 -6.44 -26.42 -24.30
CA GLY A 283 -5.20 -26.54 -23.53
C GLY A 283 -4.78 -25.25 -22.80
N ASP A 284 -3.94 -25.39 -21.78
CA ASP A 284 -3.43 -24.27 -20.97
C ASP A 284 -2.69 -23.23 -21.81
N LEU A 285 -1.90 -23.68 -22.81
CA LEU A 285 -1.26 -22.79 -23.79
C LEU A 285 -2.26 -21.93 -24.54
N ALA A 286 -3.36 -22.53 -25.00
CA ALA A 286 -4.39 -21.81 -25.74
C ALA A 286 -5.12 -20.81 -24.84
N SER A 287 -5.33 -21.16 -23.56
CA SER A 287 -5.90 -20.26 -22.56
C SER A 287 -4.97 -19.07 -22.26
N ALA A 288 -3.67 -19.30 -22.06
CA ALA A 288 -2.67 -18.25 -21.86
C ALA A 288 -2.57 -17.31 -23.07
N ILE A 289 -2.60 -17.84 -24.30
CA ILE A 289 -2.59 -17.02 -25.51
C ILE A 289 -3.87 -16.21 -25.65
N ARG A 290 -5.04 -16.82 -25.48
CA ARG A 290 -6.33 -16.11 -25.54
C ARG A 290 -6.46 -15.03 -24.49
N TYR A 291 -5.87 -15.24 -23.31
CA TYR A 291 -5.82 -14.23 -22.25
C TYR A 291 -5.13 -12.94 -22.71
N GLY A 292 -3.96 -13.05 -23.35
CA GLY A 292 -3.26 -11.90 -23.94
C GLY A 292 -4.02 -11.26 -25.10
N LEU A 293 -4.41 -12.07 -26.09
CA LEU A 293 -5.08 -11.58 -27.31
C LEU A 293 -6.44 -10.94 -27.02
N GLY A 294 -7.22 -11.50 -26.09
CA GLY A 294 -8.53 -10.96 -25.71
C GLY A 294 -8.46 -9.61 -24.98
N ARG A 295 -7.27 -9.18 -24.54
CA ARG A 295 -7.01 -7.91 -23.87
C ARG A 295 -5.91 -7.11 -24.55
N TRP A 296 -5.74 -7.31 -25.87
CA TRP A 296 -4.59 -6.77 -26.59
C TRP A 296 -4.42 -5.27 -26.44
N GLN A 297 -5.53 -4.51 -26.49
CA GLN A 297 -5.51 -3.05 -26.31
C GLN A 297 -4.95 -2.64 -24.93
N ALA A 298 -5.32 -3.36 -23.88
CA ALA A 298 -4.81 -3.12 -22.53
C ALA A 298 -3.32 -3.50 -22.39
N PHE A 299 -2.89 -4.57 -23.08
CA PHE A 299 -1.47 -4.95 -23.15
C PHE A 299 -0.64 -4.02 -24.04
N SER A 300 -1.22 -3.36 -25.05
CA SER A 300 -0.48 -2.44 -25.92
C SER A 300 -0.40 -1.02 -25.38
N LEU A 301 -1.19 -0.66 -24.36
CA LEU A 301 -1.27 0.70 -23.83
C LEU A 301 0.09 1.29 -23.41
N PHE A 302 1.01 0.49 -22.87
CA PHE A 302 2.33 0.98 -22.48
C PHE A 302 3.17 1.47 -23.67
N ILE A 303 2.90 0.98 -24.89
CA ILE A 303 3.57 1.47 -26.11
C ILE A 303 3.11 2.89 -26.45
N GLU A 304 1.86 3.22 -26.19
CA GLU A 304 1.23 4.50 -26.52
C GLU A 304 1.49 5.57 -25.47
N ASP A 305 1.62 5.18 -24.20
CA ASP A 305 1.78 6.09 -23.06
C ASP A 305 3.04 5.76 -22.26
N GLY A 306 4.03 6.64 -22.34
CA GLY A 306 5.32 6.51 -21.65
C GLY A 306 5.24 6.46 -20.12
N ARG A 307 4.12 6.91 -19.53
CA ARG A 307 3.89 6.89 -18.07
C ARG A 307 3.48 5.50 -17.57
N VAL A 308 2.97 4.64 -18.46
CA VAL A 308 2.49 3.30 -18.12
C VAL A 308 3.68 2.33 -18.07
N ALA A 309 3.75 1.53 -17.01
CA ALA A 309 4.75 0.48 -16.89
C ALA A 309 4.35 -0.73 -17.75
N ILE A 310 5.30 -1.59 -18.10
CA ILE A 310 4.97 -2.87 -18.77
C ILE A 310 4.22 -3.83 -17.83
N ASP A 311 4.35 -3.66 -16.51
CA ASP A 311 3.74 -4.52 -15.50
C ASP A 311 3.25 -3.74 -14.27
N ASN A 312 2.47 -4.45 -13.45
CA ASN A 312 1.87 -3.93 -12.22
C ASN A 312 2.72 -4.23 -10.98
N ASN A 313 4.04 -4.40 -11.11
CA ASN A 313 4.89 -4.83 -10.00
C ASN A 313 4.91 -3.81 -8.84
N ALA A 314 4.57 -2.53 -9.08
CA ALA A 314 4.45 -1.54 -8.03
C ALA A 314 3.37 -1.94 -6.99
N ALA A 315 2.18 -2.34 -7.44
CA ALA A 315 1.13 -2.79 -6.54
C ALA A 315 1.41 -4.17 -5.95
N GLU A 316 1.97 -5.12 -6.72
CA GLU A 316 2.38 -6.44 -6.19
C GLU A 316 3.38 -6.29 -5.04
N ARG A 317 4.38 -5.40 -5.18
CA ARG A 317 5.34 -5.08 -4.11
C ARG A 317 4.64 -4.44 -2.91
N ALA A 318 3.68 -3.55 -3.14
CA ALA A 318 2.97 -2.87 -2.06
C ALA A 318 2.09 -3.80 -1.22
N VAL A 319 1.46 -4.84 -1.79
CA VAL A 319 0.65 -5.79 -1.01
C VAL A 319 1.48 -6.91 -0.35
N ARG A 320 2.74 -7.08 -0.77
CA ARG A 320 3.64 -8.12 -0.26
C ARG A 320 3.89 -8.04 1.26
N PRO A 321 4.11 -6.88 1.90
CA PRO A 321 4.23 -6.78 3.35
C PRO A 321 3.04 -7.41 4.09
N ILE A 322 1.81 -7.15 3.64
CA ILE A 322 0.61 -7.77 4.25
C ILE A 322 0.62 -9.29 4.05
N GLY A 323 1.05 -9.76 2.87
CA GLY A 323 1.24 -11.19 2.59
C GLY A 323 2.26 -11.87 3.53
N LEU A 324 3.36 -11.18 3.86
CA LEU A 324 4.34 -11.64 4.85
C LEU A 324 3.74 -11.65 6.25
N GLY A 325 3.03 -10.59 6.63
CA GLY A 325 2.36 -10.49 7.93
C GLY A 325 1.38 -11.63 8.21
N ARG A 326 0.65 -12.11 7.20
CA ARG A 326 -0.25 -13.28 7.34
C ARG A 326 0.44 -14.58 7.75
N ARG A 327 1.77 -14.66 7.71
CA ARG A 327 2.54 -15.79 8.27
C ARG A 327 2.78 -15.64 9.77
N ASN A 328 2.66 -14.42 10.31
CA ASN A 328 2.88 -14.08 11.71
C ASN A 328 1.58 -13.85 12.49
N TRP A 329 0.46 -13.60 11.81
CA TRP A 329 -0.87 -13.48 12.41
C TRP A 329 -1.94 -14.19 11.56
N LEU A 330 -2.93 -14.79 12.24
CA LEU A 330 -3.94 -15.65 11.58
C LEU A 330 -5.12 -14.85 11.02
N PHE A 331 -5.57 -13.81 11.71
CA PHE A 331 -6.74 -13.01 11.34
C PHE A 331 -6.67 -11.60 11.92
N ALA A 332 -7.42 -10.67 11.31
CA ALA A 332 -7.82 -9.43 11.95
C ALA A 332 -8.92 -9.72 12.99
N GLY A 333 -8.84 -9.08 14.16
CA GLY A 333 -9.77 -9.34 15.26
C GLY A 333 -11.21 -8.85 15.04
N SER A 334 -11.42 -8.00 14.05
CA SER A 334 -12.72 -7.48 13.59
C SER A 334 -12.51 -6.73 12.28
N GLU A 335 -13.59 -6.29 11.63
CA GLU A 335 -13.49 -5.39 10.46
C GLU A 335 -12.79 -4.07 10.81
N ALA A 336 -13.13 -3.45 11.94
CA ALA A 336 -12.44 -2.26 12.43
C ALA A 336 -10.93 -2.51 12.67
N GLY A 337 -10.56 -3.73 13.09
CA GLY A 337 -9.16 -4.14 13.20
C GLY A 337 -8.46 -4.25 11.83
N ALA A 338 -9.17 -4.73 10.81
CA ALA A 338 -8.67 -4.78 9.44
C ALA A 338 -8.54 -3.39 8.80
N GLU A 339 -9.48 -2.48 9.08
CA GLU A 339 -9.37 -1.07 8.68
C GLU A 339 -8.19 -0.37 9.37
N THR A 340 -7.97 -0.65 10.67
CA THR A 340 -6.81 -0.12 11.40
C THR A 340 -5.50 -0.60 10.76
N LEU A 341 -5.41 -1.87 10.37
CA LEU A 341 -4.28 -2.41 9.60
C LEU A 341 -4.09 -1.63 8.29
N ALA A 342 -5.14 -1.46 7.49
CA ALA A 342 -5.05 -0.75 6.22
C ALA A 342 -4.55 0.70 6.41
N ARG A 343 -5.13 1.44 7.35
CA ARG A 343 -4.74 2.82 7.66
C ARG A 343 -3.29 2.94 8.14
N ALA A 344 -2.85 2.01 9.00
CA ALA A 344 -1.47 2.01 9.48
C ALA A 344 -0.48 1.73 8.34
N MET A 345 -0.79 0.74 7.49
CA MET A 345 0.05 0.43 6.33
C MET A 345 0.13 1.59 5.33
N THR A 346 -0.94 2.38 5.16
CA THR A 346 -0.92 3.59 4.31
C THR A 346 0.16 4.57 4.76
N LEU A 347 0.26 4.83 6.07
CA LEU A 347 1.27 5.74 6.62
C LEU A 347 2.67 5.15 6.56
N ILE A 348 2.82 3.88 6.98
CA ILE A 348 4.11 3.18 7.06
C ILE A 348 4.71 3.02 5.67
N GLU A 349 3.99 2.42 4.73
CA GLU A 349 4.55 2.12 3.41
C GLU A 349 4.72 3.39 2.58
N SER A 350 3.85 4.40 2.71
CA SER A 350 4.10 5.70 2.07
C SER A 350 5.34 6.39 2.63
N SER A 351 5.64 6.27 3.93
CA SER A 351 6.87 6.80 4.52
C SER A 351 8.13 6.08 3.99
N LYS A 352 8.09 4.73 3.89
CA LYS A 352 9.17 3.91 3.33
C LYS A 352 9.42 4.23 1.85
N MET A 353 8.36 4.42 1.07
CA MET A 353 8.46 4.81 -0.34
C MET A 353 9.20 6.15 -0.54
N ASN A 354 9.19 7.03 0.47
CA ASN A 354 9.87 8.32 0.50
C ASN A 354 11.20 8.29 1.28
N GLY A 355 11.72 7.10 1.61
CA GLY A 355 13.02 6.95 2.27
C GLY A 355 13.04 7.37 3.74
N LEU A 356 11.88 7.48 4.39
CA LEU A 356 11.79 7.83 5.80
C LEU A 356 11.87 6.60 6.70
N ASP A 357 12.38 6.77 7.92
CA ASP A 357 12.13 5.85 9.03
C ASP A 357 10.66 6.00 9.49
N PRO A 358 9.82 4.97 9.34
CA PRO A 358 8.41 5.03 9.74
C PRO A 358 8.21 5.32 11.22
N GLN A 359 9.12 4.84 12.10
CA GLN A 359 8.98 5.04 13.54
C GLN A 359 9.26 6.49 13.90
N ALA A 360 10.34 7.07 13.38
CA ALA A 360 10.66 8.48 13.57
C ALA A 360 9.56 9.40 13.02
N TYR A 361 9.08 9.12 11.80
CA TYR A 361 7.98 9.86 11.17
C TYR A 361 6.70 9.82 12.01
N LEU A 362 6.25 8.62 12.41
CA LEU A 362 5.05 8.48 13.23
C LEU A 362 5.20 9.11 14.61
N ALA A 363 6.38 9.02 15.25
CA ALA A 363 6.62 9.61 16.56
C ALA A 363 6.54 11.15 16.53
N ASP A 364 7.11 11.78 15.50
CA ASP A 364 7.02 13.22 15.30
C ASP A 364 5.58 13.64 14.99
N VAL A 365 4.94 13.03 13.97
CA VAL A 365 3.58 13.38 13.55
C VAL A 365 2.58 13.21 14.70
N LEU A 366 2.59 12.07 15.40
CA LEU A 366 1.71 11.83 16.56
C LEU A 366 1.95 12.85 17.69
N GLY A 367 3.18 13.34 17.83
CA GLY A 367 3.55 14.33 18.85
C GLY A 367 2.95 15.71 18.61
N ARG A 368 2.71 16.11 17.35
CA ARG A 368 2.22 17.45 16.99
C ARG A 368 0.86 17.50 16.31
N ILE A 369 0.27 16.37 15.89
CA ILE A 369 -0.93 16.35 15.04
C ILE A 369 -2.12 17.15 15.60
N HIS A 370 -2.32 17.16 16.93
CA HIS A 370 -3.43 17.89 17.57
C HIS A 370 -3.20 19.40 17.63
N ASP A 371 -1.94 19.83 17.66
CA ASP A 371 -1.58 21.25 17.71
C ASP A 371 -1.27 21.81 16.32
N HIS A 372 -1.13 20.93 15.32
CA HIS A 372 -0.88 21.30 13.93
C HIS A 372 -2.15 21.84 13.29
N LYS A 373 -2.04 22.97 12.59
CA LYS A 373 -3.20 23.59 11.96
C LYS A 373 -3.73 22.68 10.84
N ILE A 374 -5.02 22.39 10.86
CA ILE A 374 -5.67 21.48 9.89
C ILE A 374 -5.49 21.92 8.42
N ASN A 375 -5.45 23.24 8.17
CA ASN A 375 -5.20 23.79 6.83
C ASN A 375 -3.73 23.69 6.38
N ARG A 376 -2.82 23.24 7.26
CA ARG A 376 -1.40 22.98 7.00
C ARG A 376 -1.04 21.50 7.13
N ILE A 377 -2.04 20.61 7.19
CA ILE A 377 -1.83 19.16 7.38
C ILE A 377 -0.92 18.55 6.31
N GLU A 378 -0.87 19.14 5.11
CA GLU A 378 -0.01 18.69 4.02
C GLU A 378 1.48 18.74 4.36
N GLU A 379 1.90 19.62 5.27
CA GLU A 379 3.30 19.69 5.72
C GLU A 379 3.74 18.42 6.47
N LEU A 380 2.77 17.63 6.94
CA LEU A 380 3.02 16.36 7.61
C LEU A 380 2.97 15.16 6.64
N LEU A 381 2.75 15.38 5.34
CA LEU A 381 2.78 14.29 4.36
C LEU A 381 4.18 13.67 4.27
N PRO A 382 4.31 12.36 3.99
CA PRO A 382 5.62 11.69 3.94
C PRO A 382 6.64 12.37 3.02
N TRP A 383 6.20 12.95 1.90
CA TRP A 383 7.06 13.64 0.94
C TRP A 383 7.26 15.15 1.20
N LYS A 384 6.65 15.71 2.24
CA LYS A 384 6.84 17.09 2.70
C LYS A 384 7.36 17.17 4.14
N TRP A 385 7.49 16.03 4.81
CA TRP A 385 7.79 15.97 6.24
C TRP A 385 9.20 16.46 6.54
N VAL A 386 9.27 17.33 7.54
CA VAL A 386 10.51 17.79 8.18
C VAL A 386 10.37 17.54 9.68
N PRO A 387 11.31 16.85 10.33
CA PRO A 387 11.24 16.56 11.77
C PRO A 387 11.35 17.84 12.59
N LEU A 388 10.59 17.95 13.70
CA LEU A 388 10.68 19.11 14.60
C LEU A 388 12.01 19.18 15.37
N VAL A 389 12.59 18.01 15.68
CA VAL A 389 13.88 17.87 16.35
C VAL A 389 14.79 17.06 15.42
N PRO A 390 16.01 17.52 15.12
CA PRO A 390 16.94 16.76 14.29
C PRO A 390 17.15 15.35 14.86
N LEU A 391 17.11 14.31 14.02
CA LEU A 391 17.23 12.90 14.44
C LEU A 391 18.53 12.62 15.23
N ALA A 392 19.56 13.45 15.06
CA ALA A 392 20.83 13.35 15.77
C ALA A 392 20.75 13.70 17.27
N GLU A 393 19.71 14.42 17.71
CA GLU A 393 19.54 14.84 19.12
C GLU A 393 18.71 13.86 19.95
N VAL A 394 18.22 12.78 19.34
CA VAL A 394 17.36 11.76 19.99
C VAL A 394 18.15 10.48 20.34
N ALA A 395 19.42 10.39 19.94
CA ALA A 395 20.30 9.24 20.14
C ALA A 395 20.91 9.16 21.55
#